data_AF-A0A8X6S6Z4-F1
#
_entry.id   AF-A0A8X6S6Z4-F1
#
_cell.length_a   1.000
_cell.length_b   1.000
_cell.length_c   1.000
_cell.angle_alpha   90.00
_cell.angle_beta   90.00
_cell.angle_gamma   90.00
#
_symmetry.space_group_name_H-M   'P 1'
#
loop_
_entity.id
_entity.type
_entity.pdbx_description
1 polymer ?
#
loop_
_entity_poly.entity_id
_entity_poly.type
_entity_poly.pdbx_seq_one_letter_code
_entity_poly.pdbx_strand_id
1 'polypeptide(L)'
;MENHLSKLKVQNIYDLESETRGQASSERWRYERSLRLSSFFKEIACRKKSTPCSKLVMRIVYGRDLCNAAMKYGLANEEIARKQYEREYSTERIFSRDTRIQTDDATPRRSRVRNHELLPTVTSYIFSNRIP
;
A
#
# COMPACT_ATOMS: atom_id res chain seq x y z
N MET A 1 22.77 15.87 19.29
CA MET A 1 22.15 14.65 18.74
C MET A 1 21.21 15.07 17.63
N GLU A 2 21.40 14.54 16.42
CA GLU A 2 20.53 14.83 15.29
C GLU A 2 19.14 14.24 15.54
N ASN A 3 18.07 15.04 15.38
CA ASN A 3 16.71 14.54 15.55
C ASN A 3 16.29 13.77 14.28
N HIS A 4 16.53 12.46 14.26
CA HIS A 4 16.19 11.61 13.11
C HIS A 4 14.70 11.60 12.74
N LEU A 5 13.81 11.98 13.66
CA LEU A 5 12.36 12.09 13.37
C LEU A 5 12.04 13.26 12.44
N SER A 6 12.91 14.27 12.34
CA SER A 6 12.71 15.36 11.38
C SER A 6 12.74 14.87 9.94
N LYS A 7 13.53 13.83 9.64
CA LYS A 7 13.61 13.17 8.33
C LYS A 7 12.32 12.44 7.94
N LEU A 8 11.45 12.15 8.92
CA LEU A 8 10.16 11.51 8.69
C LEU A 8 9.05 12.52 8.38
N LYS A 9 9.28 13.82 8.59
CA LYS A 9 8.27 14.85 8.35
C LYS A 9 8.12 15.08 6.86
N VAL A 10 6.93 14.81 6.36
CA VAL A 10 6.53 15.13 4.99
C VAL A 10 5.74 16.42 5.04
N GLN A 11 6.19 17.45 4.30
CA GLN A 11 5.51 18.74 4.29
C GLN A 11 4.18 18.68 3.52
N ASN A 12 4.18 18.03 2.35
CA ASN A 12 2.99 17.84 1.52
C ASN A 12 2.81 16.35 1.17
N ILE A 13 1.70 15.77 1.63
CA ILE A 13 1.37 14.36 1.42
C ILE A 13 0.92 14.10 -0.02
N TYR A 14 0.32 15.10 -0.68
CA TYR A 14 -0.19 14.95 -2.05
C TYR A 14 0.95 14.83 -3.06
N ASP A 15 1.97 15.68 -2.92
CA ASP A 15 3.16 15.64 -3.78
C ASP A 15 3.88 14.30 -3.59
N LEU A 16 4.05 13.89 -2.32
CA LEU A 16 4.65 12.61 -1.99
C LEU A 16 3.88 11.44 -2.60
N GLU A 17 2.54 11.44 -2.50
CA GLU A 17 1.71 10.40 -3.10
C GLU A 17 1.92 10.35 -4.61
N SER A 18 1.86 11.50 -5.28
CA SER A 18 2.02 11.60 -6.74
C SER A 18 3.38 11.09 -7.24
N GLU A 19 4.48 11.49 -6.59
CA GLU A 19 5.85 11.09 -6.95
C GLU A 19 6.12 9.61 -6.66
N THR A 20 5.34 9.02 -5.76
CA THR A 20 5.54 7.65 -5.29
C THR A 20 4.51 6.65 -5.82
N ARG A 21 3.60 7.07 -6.72
CA ARG A 21 2.61 6.21 -7.38
C ARG A 21 3.20 5.02 -8.12
N GLY A 22 4.38 5.20 -8.73
CA GLY A 22 5.13 4.14 -9.40
C GLY A 22 5.66 3.05 -8.45
N GLN A 23 5.51 3.23 -7.13
CA GLN A 23 5.95 2.30 -6.10
C GLN A 23 7.42 1.88 -6.31
N ALA A 24 7.68 0.60 -6.58
CA ALA A 24 9.01 0.04 -6.74
C ALA A 24 9.79 0.63 -7.92
N SER A 25 9.14 1.26 -8.91
CA SER A 25 9.83 1.98 -10.00
C SER A 25 10.29 3.38 -9.59
N SER A 26 9.66 4.00 -8.58
CA SER A 26 10.01 5.33 -8.08
C SER A 26 11.15 5.26 -7.06
N GLU A 27 12.23 6.00 -7.33
CA GLU A 27 13.35 6.13 -6.39
C GLU A 27 12.89 6.82 -5.09
N ARG A 28 12.04 7.84 -5.20
CA ARG A 28 11.47 8.54 -4.05
C ARG A 28 10.70 7.58 -3.15
N TRP A 29 9.93 6.65 -3.72
CA TRP A 29 9.19 5.65 -2.95
C TRP A 29 10.15 4.72 -2.21
N ARG A 30 11.23 4.26 -2.84
CA ARG A 30 12.25 3.40 -2.18
C ARG A 30 12.92 4.14 -1.02
N TYR A 31 13.28 5.40 -1.23
CA TYR A 31 13.88 6.23 -0.19
C TYR A 31 12.94 6.40 1.01
N GLU A 32 11.71 6.85 0.78
CA GLU A 32 10.72 7.06 1.85
C GLU A 32 10.36 5.77 2.59
N ARG A 33 10.28 4.65 1.86
CA ARG A 33 10.05 3.34 2.46
C ARG A 33 11.23 2.86 3.30
N SER A 34 12.47 3.21 2.96
CA SER A 34 13.66 2.86 3.75
C SER A 34 13.67 3.52 5.14
N LEU A 35 13.00 4.68 5.26
CA LEU A 35 12.86 5.40 6.52
C LEU A 35 11.74 4.84 7.43
N ARG A 36 10.94 3.87 6.95
CA ARG A 36 9.68 3.47 7.60
C ARG A 36 9.52 1.96 7.69
N LEU A 37 8.93 1.51 8.81
CA LEU A 37 8.50 0.14 8.96
C LEU A 37 7.15 -0.05 8.24
N SER A 38 7.10 -0.97 7.26
CA SER A 38 5.90 -1.22 6.46
C SER A 38 5.49 -2.70 6.52
N SER A 39 6.13 -3.57 5.74
CA SER A 39 5.79 -5.01 5.65
C SER A 39 6.08 -5.79 6.93
N PHE A 40 7.05 -5.36 7.73
CA PHE A 40 7.45 -6.04 8.97
C PHE A 40 6.61 -5.67 10.18
N PHE A 41 5.59 -4.81 10.03
CA PHE A 41 4.82 -4.28 11.16
C PHE A 41 4.20 -5.39 12.01
N LYS A 42 3.58 -6.40 11.38
CA LYS A 42 2.98 -7.53 12.09
C LYS A 42 4.02 -8.31 12.91
N GLU A 43 5.18 -8.59 12.33
CA GLU A 43 6.24 -9.34 13.01
C GLU A 43 6.79 -8.59 14.21
N ILE A 44 6.89 -7.27 14.10
CA ILE A 44 7.35 -6.40 15.19
C ILE A 44 6.30 -6.31 16.29
N ALA A 45 5.04 -6.07 15.93
CA ALA A 45 3.93 -5.89 16.85
C ALA A 45 3.58 -7.17 17.62
N CYS A 46 3.66 -8.33 16.97
CA CYS A 46 3.32 -9.62 17.57
C CYS A 46 4.52 -10.33 18.23
N ARG A 47 5.70 -9.73 18.26
CA ARG A 47 6.90 -10.36 18.83
C ARG A 47 6.75 -10.58 20.33
N LYS A 48 7.02 -11.80 20.81
CA LYS A 48 7.11 -12.08 22.25
C LYS A 48 8.34 -11.39 22.85
N LYS A 49 8.20 -10.84 24.05
CA LYS A 49 9.31 -10.19 24.79
C LYS A 49 10.49 -11.14 25.05
N SER A 50 10.21 -12.44 25.23
CA SER A 50 11.23 -13.48 25.45
C SER A 50 12.00 -13.88 24.20
N THR A 51 11.53 -13.53 22.99
CA THR A 51 12.22 -13.85 21.74
C THR A 51 13.22 -12.75 21.40
N PRO A 52 14.53 -13.06 21.26
CA PRO A 52 15.53 -12.08 20.86
C PRO A 52 15.19 -11.40 19.53
N CYS A 53 15.34 -10.08 19.46
CA CYS A 53 14.98 -9.32 18.26
C CYS A 53 16.13 -9.19 17.23
N SER A 54 17.35 -9.63 17.56
CA SER A 54 18.54 -9.45 16.72
C SER A 54 18.34 -9.98 15.29
N LYS A 55 17.81 -11.20 15.13
CA LYS A 55 17.51 -11.78 13.81
C LYS A 55 16.49 -10.96 13.00
N LEU A 56 15.48 -10.42 13.68
CA LEU A 56 14.46 -9.56 13.05
C LEU A 56 15.08 -8.24 12.58
N VAL A 57 15.90 -7.61 13.43
CA VAL A 57 16.63 -6.39 13.08
C VAL A 57 17.55 -6.62 11.88
N MET A 58 18.31 -7.72 11.88
CA MET A 58 19.18 -8.06 10.74
C MET A 58 18.39 -8.23 9.44
N ARG A 59 17.20 -8.83 9.48
CA ARG A 59 16.34 -8.98 8.30
C ARG A 59 15.75 -7.65 7.81
N ILE A 60 15.46 -6.72 8.72
CA ILE A 60 14.96 -5.38 8.38
C ILE A 60 16.07 -4.54 7.75
N VAL A 61 17.28 -4.56 8.32
CA VAL A 61 18.41 -3.72 7.89
C VAL A 61 19.10 -4.28 6.65
N TYR A 62 19.28 -5.61 6.59
CA TYR A 62 20.04 -6.29 5.54
C TYR A 62 19.15 -7.23 4.71
N GLY A 63 17.87 -6.91 4.58
CA GLY A 63 16.92 -7.71 3.82
C GLY A 63 17.45 -8.02 2.40
N ARG A 64 17.27 -9.25 1.94
CA ARG A 64 17.58 -9.64 0.56
C ARG A 64 16.42 -9.33 -0.36
N ASP A 65 16.73 -9.02 -1.61
CA ASP A 65 15.76 -9.05 -2.70
C ASP A 65 15.30 -10.50 -2.91
N LEU A 66 14.12 -10.82 -2.36
CA LEU A 66 13.47 -12.09 -2.55
C LEU A 66 12.57 -11.98 -3.78
N CYS A 67 12.88 -12.74 -4.82
CA CYS A 67 12.03 -12.87 -6.01
C CYS A 67 11.67 -14.34 -6.20
N ASN A 68 10.54 -14.75 -5.62
CA ASN A 68 10.03 -16.11 -5.76
C ASN A 68 9.03 -16.22 -6.94
N ALA A 69 8.71 -17.45 -7.36
CA ALA A 69 7.82 -17.69 -8.49
C ALA A 69 6.42 -17.06 -8.30
N ALA A 70 5.88 -17.10 -7.08
CA ALA A 70 4.59 -16.50 -6.76
C ALA A 70 4.61 -14.97 -6.89
N MET A 71 5.70 -14.31 -6.50
CA MET A 71 5.88 -12.87 -6.66
C MET A 71 6.00 -12.48 -8.12
N LYS A 72 6.76 -13.25 -8.92
CA LYS A 72 6.83 -13.03 -10.38
C LYS A 72 5.45 -13.15 -11.03
N TYR A 73 4.70 -14.18 -10.64
CA TYR A 73 3.34 -14.37 -11.11
C TYR A 73 2.42 -13.21 -10.69
N GLY A 74 2.50 -12.77 -9.42
CA GLY A 74 1.75 -11.62 -8.92
C GLY A 74 2.03 -10.34 -9.73
N LEU A 75 3.32 -10.03 -9.94
CA LEU A 75 3.75 -8.87 -10.74
C LEU A 75 3.23 -8.94 -12.19
N ALA A 76 3.30 -10.10 -12.82
CA ALA A 76 2.85 -10.27 -14.20
C ALA A 76 1.32 -10.15 -14.37
N ASN A 77 0.55 -10.49 -13.33
CA ASN A 77 -0.92 -10.53 -13.39
C ASN A 77 -1.61 -9.36 -12.68
N GLU A 78 -0.86 -8.46 -12.04
CA GLU A 78 -1.41 -7.34 -11.26
C GLU A 78 -2.32 -6.43 -12.12
N GLU A 79 -1.88 -6.08 -13.33
CA GLU A 79 -2.68 -5.26 -14.23
C GLU A 79 -3.94 -5.97 -14.74
N ILE A 80 -3.83 -7.28 -15.00
CA ILE A 80 -4.96 -8.12 -15.46
C ILE A 80 -6.02 -8.16 -14.36
N ALA A 81 -5.59 -8.43 -13.12
CA ALA A 81 -6.47 -8.45 -11.95
C ALA A 81 -7.13 -7.08 -11.72
N ARG A 82 -6.39 -5.97 -11.88
CA ARG A 82 -6.94 -4.61 -11.79
C ARG A 82 -8.05 -4.37 -12.82
N LYS A 83 -7.79 -4.66 -14.11
CA LYS A 83 -8.77 -4.48 -15.19
C LYS A 83 -10.02 -5.34 -15.00
N GLN A 84 -9.83 -6.57 -14.52
CA GLN A 84 -10.93 -7.47 -14.20
C GLN A 84 -11.79 -6.91 -13.07
N TYR A 85 -11.16 -6.43 -12.00
CA TYR A 85 -11.86 -5.81 -10.87
C TYR A 85 -12.65 -4.57 -11.30
N GLU A 86 -12.07 -3.70 -12.13
CA GLU A 86 -12.77 -2.51 -12.66
C GLU A 86 -14.02 -2.88 -13.46
N ARG A 87 -13.92 -3.93 -14.29
CA ARG A 87 -15.04 -4.46 -15.09
C ARG A 87 -16.15 -5.01 -14.20
N GLU A 88 -15.81 -5.83 -13.21
CA GLU A 88 -16.79 -6.54 -12.37
C GLU A 88 -17.54 -5.61 -11.44
N TYR A 89 -16.87 -4.58 -10.92
CA TYR A 89 -17.44 -3.73 -9.87
C TYR A 89 -17.84 -2.33 -10.37
N SER A 90 -17.75 -2.04 -11.67
CA SER A 90 -18.07 -0.73 -12.28
C SER A 90 -17.42 0.45 -11.53
N THR A 91 -16.23 0.22 -11.00
CA THR A 91 -15.49 1.19 -10.20
C THR A 91 -14.40 1.83 -11.06
N GLU A 92 -14.79 2.64 -12.05
CA GLU A 92 -13.84 3.36 -12.93
C GLU A 92 -12.93 4.36 -12.19
N ARG A 93 -12.99 4.44 -10.86
CA ARG A 93 -12.48 5.55 -10.07
C ARG A 93 -11.60 5.21 -8.88
N ILE A 94 -11.36 3.93 -8.57
CA ILE A 94 -10.58 3.60 -7.37
C ILE A 94 -9.07 3.79 -7.62
N PHE A 95 -8.60 3.53 -8.84
CA PHE A 95 -7.17 3.53 -9.16
C PHE A 95 -6.72 4.64 -10.12
N SER A 96 -7.65 5.27 -10.86
CA SER A 96 -7.37 6.42 -11.71
C SER A 96 -7.56 7.73 -10.93
N ARG A 97 -6.57 8.10 -10.09
CA ARG A 97 -6.42 9.47 -9.56
C ARG A 97 -5.47 10.31 -10.42
N ASP A 98 -5.18 9.86 -11.63
CA ASP A 98 -4.16 10.45 -12.50
C ASP A 98 -4.61 11.67 -13.32
N THR A 99 -5.88 12.11 -13.25
CA THR A 99 -6.36 13.21 -14.12
C THR A 99 -7.08 14.37 -13.42
N ARG A 100 -6.82 14.66 -12.13
CA ARG A 100 -7.06 16.03 -11.64
C ARG A 100 -5.88 16.93 -11.99
N ILE A 101 -5.71 17.15 -13.29
CA ILE A 101 -5.21 18.44 -13.75
C ILE A 101 -6.28 19.46 -13.37
N GLN A 102 -5.82 20.57 -12.79
CA GLN A 102 -6.62 21.73 -12.42
C GLN A 102 -7.60 22.07 -13.55
N THR A 103 -8.90 21.97 -13.26
CA THR A 103 -9.88 22.83 -13.90
C THR A 103 -10.44 23.69 -12.78
N ASP A 104 -9.99 24.94 -12.79
CA ASP A 104 -10.60 26.03 -12.07
C ASP A 104 -12.09 26.05 -12.43
N ASP A 105 -12.95 25.71 -11.49
CA ASP A 105 -14.34 26.16 -11.50
C ASP A 105 -14.91 26.10 -10.08
N ALA A 106 -15.23 27.29 -9.59
CA ALA A 106 -15.81 27.53 -8.28
C ALA A 106 -17.22 26.92 -8.22
N THR A 107 -17.42 25.87 -7.40
CA THR A 107 -18.77 25.50 -6.96
C THR A 107 -18.73 24.96 -5.52
N PRO A 108 -19.65 25.37 -4.62
CA PRO A 108 -19.52 25.08 -3.19
C PRO A 108 -19.79 23.61 -2.87
N ARG A 109 -18.96 23.04 -1.98
CA ARG A 109 -19.07 21.67 -1.50
C ARG A 109 -20.40 21.46 -0.75
N ARG A 110 -21.32 20.69 -1.33
CA ARG A 110 -22.49 20.16 -0.62
C ARG A 110 -22.02 19.05 0.35
N SER A 111 -22.25 19.25 1.65
CA SER A 111 -22.00 18.28 2.71
C SER A 111 -22.80 16.99 2.45
N ARG A 112 -22.11 15.88 2.14
CA ARG A 112 -22.76 14.58 1.96
C ARG A 112 -22.84 13.85 3.30
N VAL A 113 -24.06 13.74 3.81
CA VAL A 113 -24.48 12.92 4.95
C VAL A 113 -24.04 11.46 4.70
N ARG A 114 -23.37 10.84 5.67
CA ARG A 114 -22.96 9.43 5.64
C ARG A 114 -24.18 8.55 5.93
N ASN A 115 -24.72 7.90 4.91
CA ASN A 115 -25.56 6.72 5.12
C ASN A 115 -24.64 5.50 5.20
N HIS A 116 -24.81 4.74 6.28
CA HIS A 116 -23.99 3.61 6.67
C HIS A 116 -24.58 2.34 6.05
N GLU A 117 -24.19 2.01 4.81
CA GLU A 117 -24.49 0.70 4.22
C GLU A 117 -23.26 -0.21 4.36
N LEU A 118 -23.45 -1.27 5.13
CA LEU A 118 -22.48 -2.32 5.40
C LEU A 118 -22.24 -3.12 4.12
N LEU A 119 -21.07 -2.97 3.48
CA LEU A 119 -20.65 -3.88 2.43
C LEU A 119 -20.21 -5.22 3.06
N PRO A 120 -20.62 -6.38 2.49
CA PRO A 120 -20.25 -7.67 3.02
C PRO A 120 -18.76 -7.95 2.82
N THR A 121 -18.15 -8.51 3.87
CA THR A 121 -16.73 -8.82 4.00
C THR A 121 -16.28 -9.85 2.96
N VAL A 122 -15.31 -9.48 2.11
CA VAL A 122 -14.70 -10.34 1.04
C VAL A 122 -13.77 -11.43 1.61
N THR A 123 -13.96 -11.87 2.86
CA THR A 123 -13.05 -12.82 3.53
C THR A 123 -13.48 -14.28 3.37
N SER A 124 -14.64 -14.58 2.78
CA SER A 124 -15.15 -15.96 2.71
C SER A 124 -14.71 -16.76 1.47
N TYR A 125 -14.12 -16.15 0.44
CA TYR A 125 -13.91 -16.85 -0.85
C TYR A 125 -12.58 -17.58 -1.03
N ILE A 126 -11.66 -17.55 -0.06
CA ILE A 126 -10.31 -18.13 -0.21
C ILE A 126 -10.19 -19.55 0.39
N PHE A 127 -11.19 -20.07 1.10
CA PHE A 127 -11.07 -21.34 1.83
C PHE A 127 -11.86 -22.55 1.28
N SER A 128 -12.40 -22.48 0.07
CA SER A 128 -13.20 -23.60 -0.49
C SER A 128 -12.53 -24.43 -1.59
N ASN A 129 -11.26 -24.19 -1.94
CA ASN A 129 -10.55 -25.04 -2.91
C ASN A 129 -9.25 -25.62 -2.34
N ARG A 130 -9.40 -26.65 -1.50
CA ARG A 130 -8.41 -27.72 -1.31
C ARG A 130 -9.13 -29.07 -1.31
N ILE A 131 -9.08 -29.72 -2.46
CA ILE A 131 -9.34 -31.15 -2.75
C ILE A 131 -8.36 -32.01 -1.90
N PRO A 132 -8.69 -33.24 -1.44
CA PRO A 132 -9.36 -34.34 -2.16
C PRO A 132 -10.89 -34.33 -2.16
#